data_AF-A0A5P9Q024-F1
#
_entry.id   AF-A0A5P9Q024-F1
#
_cell.length_a   1.000
_cell.length_b   1.000
_cell.length_c   1.000
_cell.angle_alpha   90.00
_cell.angle_beta   90.00
_cell.angle_gamma   90.00
#
_symmetry.space_group_name_H-M   'P 1'
#
loop_
_entity.id
_entity.type
_entity.pdbx_description
1 polymer ?
#
loop_
_entity_poly.entity_id
_entity_poly.type
_entity_poly.pdbx_seq_one_letter_code
_entity_poly.pdbx_strand_id
1 'polypeptide(L)'
;MCRDGSAAYAQAVRDALPSAVQVADRWHLWHGLCDAVGKEVAAHSACWATATGLREGKLAETTLQRWQQIHALLNAGVGLLDCSRRLGLAMNTVKRYARAATPERIQRVPKYRACMVDPYREHLRARRQQEPGVGATALLTEIRAMGYNGSHNLLVRYLNQGRHLDDHPHLSPRRAARLLLTRPENLTERQRERLELLTAACSEMKTLASVVRSFAVLLAPRKDNPARLAEWTAATREADLPHVHSFARGIDQDTDAVTAAITLEHHNGRTEGVNTKTKLLKRQMYGRAGFALLRHRILLG
;
A
#
# COMPACT_ATOMS: atom_id res chain seq x y z
N MET A 1 11.72 -2.26 29.91
CA MET A 1 10.59 -1.37 29.63
C MET A 1 10.22 -1.48 28.14
N CYS A 2 8.98 -1.81 27.82
CA CYS A 2 8.51 -1.78 26.43
C CYS A 2 8.12 -0.35 26.05
N ARG A 3 8.52 0.11 24.86
CA ARG A 3 8.17 1.44 24.35
C ARG A 3 7.90 1.43 22.85
N ASP A 4 7.26 2.49 22.38
CA ASP A 4 7.19 2.78 20.95
C ASP A 4 8.58 3.19 20.40
N GLY A 5 8.67 3.36 19.08
CA GLY A 5 9.91 3.79 18.40
C GLY A 5 10.28 5.26 18.64
N SER A 6 9.74 5.95 19.63
CA SER A 6 10.02 7.36 19.90
C SER A 6 11.39 7.56 20.52
N ALA A 7 12.23 8.36 19.85
CA ALA A 7 13.53 8.78 20.38
C ALA A 7 13.41 9.57 21.69
N ALA A 8 12.33 10.34 21.87
CA ALA A 8 12.11 11.12 23.09
C ALA A 8 11.84 10.22 24.30
N TYR A 9 11.02 9.17 24.14
CA TYR A 9 10.79 8.19 25.22
C TYR A 9 12.03 7.35 25.46
N ALA A 10 12.79 7.00 24.42
CA ALA A 10 14.05 6.31 24.56
C ALA A 10 15.04 7.09 25.43
N GLN A 11 15.16 8.40 25.20
CA GLN A 11 16.02 9.29 25.97
C GLN A 11 15.53 9.44 27.40
N ALA A 12 14.23 9.70 27.60
CA ALA A 12 13.67 9.83 28.94
C ALA A 12 13.89 8.57 29.80
N VAL A 13 13.80 7.37 29.21
CA VAL A 13 14.11 6.12 29.92
C VAL A 13 15.59 6.01 30.23
N ARG A 14 16.50 6.40 29.33
CA ARG A 14 17.94 6.42 29.60
C ARG A 14 18.28 7.35 30.75
N ASP A 15 17.65 8.51 30.82
CA ASP A 15 17.92 9.51 31.85
C ASP A 15 17.34 9.09 33.21
N ALA A 16 16.12 8.56 33.22
CA ALA A 16 15.41 8.22 34.46
C ALA A 16 15.77 6.83 35.02
N LEU A 17 16.04 5.85 34.15
CA LEU A 17 16.34 4.47 34.53
C LEU A 17 17.39 3.83 33.61
N PRO A 18 18.68 4.22 33.73
CA PRO A 18 19.74 3.80 32.81
C PRO A 18 19.95 2.28 32.71
N SER A 19 19.64 1.53 33.78
CA SER A 19 19.78 0.07 33.84
C SER A 19 18.60 -0.69 33.21
N ALA A 20 17.52 -0.01 32.84
CA ALA A 20 16.38 -0.68 32.24
C ALA A 20 16.66 -1.11 30.81
N VAL A 21 16.54 -2.41 30.55
CA VAL A 21 16.52 -2.95 29.19
C VAL A 21 15.30 -2.38 28.47
N GLN A 22 15.55 -1.58 27.43
CA GLN A 22 14.50 -1.05 26.58
C GLN A 22 14.13 -2.11 25.53
N VAL A 23 12.83 -2.30 25.32
CA VAL A 23 12.30 -3.29 24.37
C VAL A 23 11.40 -2.55 23.39
N ALA A 24 11.70 -2.62 22.10
CA ALA A 24 10.83 -2.02 21.09
C ALA A 24 9.51 -2.79 21.01
N ASP A 25 8.40 -2.10 20.78
CA ASP A 25 7.13 -2.77 20.55
C ASP A 25 7.08 -3.40 19.14
N ARG A 26 6.86 -4.72 19.11
CA ARG A 26 6.71 -5.52 17.88
C ARG A 26 5.57 -5.03 16.99
N TRP A 27 4.49 -4.48 17.54
CA TRP A 27 3.43 -3.88 16.72
C TRP A 27 3.96 -2.67 15.94
N HIS A 28 4.70 -1.78 16.60
CA HIS A 28 5.31 -0.62 15.96
C HIS A 28 6.35 -1.03 14.90
N LEU A 29 7.14 -2.08 15.16
CA LEU A 29 8.08 -2.64 14.18
C LEU A 29 7.34 -3.12 12.91
N TRP A 30 6.28 -3.92 13.09
CA TRP A 30 5.48 -4.41 11.97
C TRP A 30 4.75 -3.28 11.24
N HIS A 31 4.19 -2.33 11.98
CA HIS A 31 3.49 -1.18 11.42
C HIS A 31 4.43 -0.30 10.60
N GLY A 32 5.66 -0.06 11.08
CA GLY A 32 6.70 0.66 10.35
C GLY A 32 7.04 0.00 9.01
N LEU A 33 7.17 -1.33 9.01
CA LEU A 33 7.34 -2.08 7.76
C LEU A 33 6.12 -1.98 6.84
N CYS A 34 4.90 -2.07 7.38
CA CYS A 34 3.67 -1.93 6.60
C CYS A 34 3.59 -0.57 5.89
N ASP A 35 3.98 0.51 6.57
CA ASP A 35 4.04 1.85 5.99
C ASP A 35 5.10 1.96 4.89
N ALA A 36 6.27 1.35 5.09
CA ALA A 36 7.32 1.27 4.07
C ALA A 36 6.84 0.49 2.83
N VAL A 37 6.26 -0.70 3.02
CA VAL A 37 5.68 -1.53 1.95
C VAL A 37 4.59 -0.78 1.20
N GLY A 38 3.71 -0.06 1.90
CA GLY A 38 2.69 0.76 1.26
C GLY A 38 3.26 1.86 0.36
N LYS A 39 4.38 2.46 0.76
CA LYS A 39 5.10 3.46 -0.05
C LYS A 39 5.80 2.81 -1.25
N GLU A 40 6.45 1.66 -1.09
CA GLU A 40 7.08 0.94 -2.20
C GLU A 40 6.08 0.52 -3.26
N VAL A 41 5.00 -0.14 -2.84
CA VAL A 41 3.96 -0.58 -3.78
C VAL A 41 3.37 0.60 -4.56
N ALA A 42 3.26 1.77 -3.93
CA ALA A 42 2.84 2.99 -4.61
C ALA A 42 3.91 3.55 -5.56
N ALA A 43 5.18 3.52 -5.17
CA ALA A 43 6.31 3.98 -5.98
C ALA A 43 6.50 3.12 -7.24
N HIS A 44 6.39 1.80 -7.10
CA HIS A 44 6.48 0.83 -8.21
C HIS A 44 5.12 0.57 -8.88
N SER A 45 4.10 1.41 -8.64
CA SER A 45 2.75 1.16 -9.17
C SER A 45 2.69 0.99 -10.68
N ALA A 46 3.58 1.63 -11.42
CA ALA A 46 3.70 1.45 -12.86
C ALA A 46 4.29 0.12 -13.30
N CYS A 47 5.29 -0.37 -12.55
CA CYS A 47 6.02 -1.61 -12.83
C CYS A 47 5.07 -2.81 -12.84
N TRP A 48 4.15 -2.86 -11.86
CA TRP A 48 3.18 -3.94 -11.74
C TRP A 48 1.78 -3.60 -12.30
N ALA A 49 1.51 -2.34 -12.65
CA ALA A 49 0.27 -1.97 -13.32
C ALA A 49 0.16 -2.60 -14.71
N THR A 50 1.27 -2.80 -15.43
CA THR A 50 1.32 -3.47 -16.74
C THR A 50 0.61 -4.82 -16.70
N ALA A 51 0.96 -5.67 -15.74
CA ALA A 51 0.36 -6.99 -15.59
C ALA A 51 -1.02 -7.00 -14.92
N THR A 52 -1.45 -5.88 -14.34
CA THR A 52 -2.77 -5.76 -13.69
C THR A 52 -3.72 -4.82 -14.44
N GLY A 53 -3.36 -4.46 -15.68
CA GLY A 53 -4.07 -3.57 -16.58
C GLY A 53 -3.59 -2.12 -16.48
N LEU A 54 -2.59 -1.74 -17.28
CA LEU A 54 -2.36 -0.33 -17.61
C LEU A 54 -3.56 0.16 -18.42
N ARG A 55 -4.03 1.36 -18.11
CA ARG A 55 -5.17 1.92 -18.82
C ARG A 55 -4.71 2.85 -19.92
N GLU A 56 -5.17 2.58 -21.12
CA GLU A 56 -5.14 3.52 -22.23
C GLU A 56 -6.26 4.56 -22.09
N GLY A 57 -6.06 5.73 -22.69
CA GLY A 57 -7.04 6.82 -22.72
C GLY A 57 -6.45 8.20 -22.40
N LYS A 58 -7.30 9.23 -22.45
CA LYS A 58 -6.92 10.65 -22.41
C LYS A 58 -5.96 11.05 -21.27
N LEU A 59 -6.09 10.42 -20.09
CA LEU A 59 -5.20 10.71 -18.96
C LEU A 59 -3.79 10.13 -19.17
N ALA A 60 -3.69 8.94 -19.77
CA ALA A 60 -2.41 8.32 -20.13
C ALA A 60 -1.70 9.18 -21.19
N GLU A 61 -2.44 9.59 -22.23
CA GLU A 61 -1.96 10.51 -23.28
C GLU A 61 -1.46 11.84 -22.70
N THR A 62 -2.24 12.46 -21.82
CA THR A 62 -1.83 13.72 -21.17
C THR A 62 -0.58 13.54 -20.30
N THR A 63 -0.44 12.37 -19.67
CA THR A 63 0.73 12.05 -18.83
C THR A 63 1.96 11.84 -19.71
N LEU A 64 1.83 11.11 -20.82
CA LEU A 64 2.88 10.90 -21.81
C LEU A 64 3.36 12.24 -22.40
N GLN A 65 2.44 13.08 -22.86
CA GLN A 65 2.76 14.40 -23.42
C GLN A 65 3.53 15.27 -22.41
N ARG A 66 3.07 15.32 -21.16
CA ARG A 66 3.75 16.10 -20.11
C ARG A 66 5.13 15.55 -19.77
N TRP A 67 5.29 14.23 -19.77
CA TRP A 67 6.60 13.60 -19.57
C TRP A 67 7.56 13.94 -20.70
N GLN A 68 7.11 13.82 -21.96
CA GLN A 68 7.90 14.19 -23.13
C GLN A 68 8.33 15.66 -23.10
N GLN A 69 7.41 16.58 -22.79
CA GLN A 69 7.71 18.02 -22.69
C GLN A 69 8.76 18.33 -21.62
N ILE A 70 8.67 17.69 -20.45
CA ILE A 70 9.63 17.90 -19.36
C ILE A 70 10.99 17.31 -19.75
N HIS A 71 11.04 16.06 -20.22
CA HIS A 71 12.31 15.41 -20.59
C HIS A 71 12.99 16.08 -21.80
N ALA A 72 12.23 16.60 -22.76
CA ALA A 72 12.79 17.41 -23.84
C ALA A 72 13.51 18.66 -23.32
N LEU A 73 12.93 19.37 -22.35
CA LEU A 73 13.58 20.53 -21.72
C LEU A 73 14.81 20.14 -20.89
N LEU A 74 14.74 19.02 -20.15
CA LEU A 74 15.89 18.53 -19.37
C LEU A 74 17.05 18.09 -20.27
N ASN A 75 16.76 17.40 -21.36
CA ASN A 75 17.75 16.97 -22.36
C ASN A 75 18.38 18.18 -23.08
N ALA A 76 17.66 19.30 -23.17
CA ALA A 76 18.19 20.59 -23.64
C ALA A 76 18.95 21.38 -22.56
N GLY A 77 19.19 20.80 -21.37
CA GLY A 77 19.95 21.43 -20.29
C GLY A 77 19.17 22.45 -19.45
N VAL A 78 17.84 22.53 -19.60
CA VAL A 78 17.01 23.49 -18.85
C VAL A 78 16.83 23.01 -17.42
N GLY A 79 17.09 23.90 -16.44
CA GLY A 79 16.91 23.59 -15.02
C GLY A 79 15.44 23.41 -14.61
N LEU A 80 15.20 22.64 -13.54
CA LEU A 80 13.84 22.29 -13.06
C LEU A 80 12.93 23.51 -12.78
N LEU A 81 13.51 24.62 -12.30
CA LEU A 81 12.80 25.88 -12.05
C LEU A 81 12.27 26.51 -13.33
N ASP A 82 13.06 26.50 -14.40
CA ASP A 82 12.62 27.08 -15.66
C ASP A 82 11.67 26.17 -16.41
N CYS A 83 11.80 24.84 -16.28
CA CYS A 83 10.76 23.90 -16.74
C CYS A 83 9.40 24.20 -16.09
N SER A 84 9.38 24.48 -14.78
CA SER A 84 8.16 24.85 -14.03
C SER A 84 7.51 26.12 -14.59
N ARG A 85 8.31 27.16 -14.84
CA ARG A 85 7.84 28.44 -15.41
C ARG A 85 7.34 28.29 -16.84
N ARG A 86 8.12 27.66 -17.72
CA ARG A 86 7.79 27.51 -19.16
C ARG A 86 6.53 26.68 -19.40
N LEU A 87 6.33 25.64 -18.60
CA LEU A 87 5.18 24.74 -18.75
C LEU A 87 3.98 25.12 -17.87
N GLY A 88 4.10 26.15 -17.02
CA GLY A 88 3.05 26.53 -16.06
C GLY A 88 2.74 25.42 -15.05
N LEU A 89 3.71 24.57 -14.72
CA LEU A 89 3.54 23.42 -13.84
C LEU A 89 4.13 23.69 -12.46
N ALA A 90 3.46 23.22 -11.40
CA ALA A 90 4.02 23.30 -10.04
C ALA A 90 5.35 22.54 -9.91
N MET A 91 6.28 23.09 -9.14
CA MET A 91 7.63 22.54 -8.93
C MET A 91 7.64 21.05 -8.54
N ASN A 92 6.74 20.65 -7.64
CA ASN A 92 6.64 19.25 -7.20
C ASN A 92 6.17 18.32 -8.33
N THR A 93 5.37 18.81 -9.28
CA THR A 93 4.99 18.08 -10.48
C THR A 93 6.20 17.89 -11.39
N VAL A 94 6.97 18.96 -11.66
CA VAL A 94 8.18 18.87 -12.50
C VAL A 94 9.17 17.88 -11.90
N LYS A 95 9.47 17.99 -10.60
CA LYS A 95 10.35 17.03 -9.89
C LYS A 95 9.87 15.58 -10.02
N ARG A 96 8.56 15.35 -9.92
CA ARG A 96 7.97 14.01 -10.05
C ARG A 96 8.18 13.43 -11.45
N TYR A 97 7.95 14.23 -12.49
CA TYR A 97 8.10 13.77 -13.88
C TYR A 97 9.57 13.63 -14.30
N ALA A 98 10.44 14.53 -13.83
CA ALA A 98 11.88 14.49 -14.09
C ALA A 98 12.55 13.21 -13.53
N ARG A 99 12.12 12.76 -12.35
CA ARG A 99 12.63 11.53 -11.71
C ARG A 99 12.12 10.25 -12.37
N ALA A 100 11.07 10.32 -13.16
CA ALA A 100 10.50 9.15 -13.80
C ALA A 100 11.26 8.85 -15.09
N ALA A 101 11.97 7.71 -15.11
CA ALA A 101 12.70 7.24 -16.29
C ALA A 101 11.78 6.91 -17.47
N THR A 102 10.52 6.57 -17.21
CA THR A 102 9.52 6.28 -18.24
C THR A 102 8.17 6.91 -17.87
N PRO A 103 7.30 7.24 -18.84
CA PRO A 103 6.00 7.88 -18.59
C PRO A 103 5.05 6.98 -17.79
N GLU A 104 5.16 5.66 -17.92
CA GLU A 104 4.36 4.69 -17.18
C GLU A 104 4.58 4.86 -15.68
N ARG A 105 5.82 5.16 -15.22
CA ARG A 105 6.18 5.41 -13.81
C ARG A 105 5.38 6.54 -13.15
N ILE A 106 4.80 7.44 -13.95
CA ILE A 106 3.96 8.54 -13.45
C ILE A 106 2.49 8.17 -13.44
N GLN A 107 2.10 7.19 -14.26
CA GLN A 107 0.72 6.80 -14.42
C GLN A 107 0.24 6.16 -13.12
N ARG A 108 -0.54 6.93 -12.36
CA ARG A 108 -1.18 6.42 -11.15
C ARG A 108 -2.36 5.56 -11.56
N VAL A 109 -2.38 4.33 -11.04
CA VAL A 109 -3.54 3.45 -11.11
C VAL A 109 -4.77 4.21 -10.54
N PRO A 110 -5.83 4.45 -11.33
CA PRO A 110 -6.97 5.19 -10.82
C PRO A 110 -7.73 4.36 -9.78
N LYS A 111 -8.19 5.02 -8.72
CA LYS A 111 -8.88 4.37 -7.60
C LYS A 111 -10.37 4.19 -7.93
N TYR A 112 -10.72 3.13 -8.65
CA TYR A 112 -12.13 2.75 -8.79
C TYR A 112 -12.58 1.88 -7.63
N ARG A 113 -13.66 2.31 -6.96
CA ARG A 113 -14.36 1.44 -6.01
C ARG A 113 -15.20 0.45 -6.80
N ALA A 114 -15.41 -0.73 -6.19
CA ALA A 114 -16.42 -1.66 -6.69
C ALA A 114 -17.78 -0.93 -6.74
N CYS A 115 -18.52 -1.16 -7.81
CA CYS A 115 -19.84 -0.58 -8.05
C CYS A 115 -20.78 -1.64 -8.60
N MET A 116 -22.07 -1.29 -8.69
CA MET A 116 -23.14 -2.23 -9.05
C MET A 116 -23.01 -2.88 -10.44
N VAL A 117 -22.12 -2.36 -11.30
CA VAL A 117 -21.86 -2.90 -12.65
C VAL A 117 -20.80 -4.01 -12.63
N ASP A 118 -19.93 -4.06 -11.62
CA ASP A 118 -18.85 -5.06 -11.56
C ASP A 118 -19.32 -6.53 -11.63
N PRO A 119 -20.46 -6.95 -11.05
CA PRO A 119 -20.95 -8.32 -11.18
C PRO A 119 -21.28 -8.72 -12.62
N TYR A 120 -21.65 -7.77 -13.47
CA TYR A 120 -22.06 -8.00 -14.87
C TYR A 120 -20.89 -7.89 -15.86
N ARG A 121 -19.66 -7.73 -15.36
CA ARG A 121 -18.47 -7.48 -16.16
C ARG A 121 -18.24 -8.50 -17.27
N GLU A 122 -18.29 -9.79 -16.92
CA GLU A 122 -18.01 -10.88 -17.87
C GLU A 122 -19.03 -10.88 -19.01
N HIS A 123 -20.31 -10.66 -18.70
CA HIS A 123 -21.36 -10.49 -19.71
C HIS A 123 -21.10 -9.30 -20.64
N LEU A 124 -20.78 -8.13 -20.06
CA LEU A 124 -20.46 -6.93 -20.84
C LEU A 124 -19.23 -7.12 -21.74
N ARG A 125 -18.22 -7.88 -21.30
CA ARG A 125 -17.04 -8.23 -22.11
C ARG A 125 -17.43 -9.14 -23.27
N ALA A 126 -18.11 -10.25 -22.98
CA ALA A 126 -18.53 -11.22 -23.97
C ALA A 126 -19.40 -10.58 -25.07
N ARG A 127 -20.37 -9.72 -24.68
CA ARG A 127 -21.24 -9.03 -25.64
C ARG A 127 -20.50 -8.08 -26.55
N ARG A 128 -19.49 -7.35 -26.05
CA ARG A 128 -18.66 -6.46 -26.88
C ARG A 128 -17.65 -7.19 -27.76
N GLN A 129 -17.24 -8.39 -27.38
CA GLN A 129 -16.44 -9.25 -28.26
C GLN A 129 -17.28 -9.80 -29.41
N GLN A 130 -18.53 -10.17 -29.14
CA GLN A 130 -19.47 -10.63 -30.17
C GLN A 130 -19.92 -9.50 -31.09
N GLU A 131 -20.19 -8.32 -30.53
CA GLU A 131 -20.70 -7.16 -31.27
C GLU A 131 -20.01 -5.87 -30.78
N PRO A 132 -18.90 -5.46 -31.41
CA PRO A 132 -18.11 -4.30 -30.96
C PRO A 132 -18.88 -2.97 -30.92
N GLY A 133 -19.93 -2.85 -31.74
CA GLY A 133 -20.77 -1.65 -31.85
C GLY A 133 -21.96 -1.59 -30.87
N VAL A 134 -22.14 -2.60 -30.00
CA VAL A 134 -23.32 -2.67 -29.13
C VAL A 134 -23.44 -1.43 -28.23
N GLY A 135 -24.57 -0.73 -28.36
CA GLY A 135 -24.86 0.50 -27.64
C GLY A 135 -25.06 0.28 -26.13
N ALA A 136 -24.70 1.28 -25.32
CA ALA A 136 -24.84 1.20 -23.85
C ALA A 136 -26.30 0.97 -23.40
N THR A 137 -27.28 1.43 -24.18
CA THR A 137 -28.71 1.21 -23.90
C THR A 137 -29.12 -0.25 -24.04
N ALA A 138 -28.63 -0.95 -25.08
CA ALA A 138 -28.90 -2.38 -25.26
C ALA A 138 -28.26 -3.21 -24.12
N LEU A 139 -26.99 -2.91 -23.82
CA LEU A 139 -26.29 -3.53 -22.69
C LEU A 139 -27.00 -3.28 -21.35
N LEU A 140 -27.58 -2.09 -21.16
CA LEU A 140 -28.33 -1.77 -19.94
C LEU A 140 -29.58 -2.64 -19.81
N THR A 141 -30.33 -2.84 -20.90
CA THR A 141 -31.53 -3.69 -20.90
C THR A 141 -31.18 -5.13 -20.53
N GLU A 142 -30.09 -5.66 -21.09
CA GLU A 142 -29.62 -7.01 -20.80
C GLU A 142 -29.23 -7.20 -19.33
N ILE A 143 -28.38 -6.32 -18.79
CA ILE A 143 -27.95 -6.46 -17.39
C ILE A 143 -29.10 -6.18 -16.41
N ARG A 144 -30.09 -5.35 -16.78
CA ARG A 144 -31.31 -5.15 -15.98
C ARG A 144 -32.13 -6.43 -15.88
N ALA A 145 -32.24 -7.18 -16.97
CA ALA A 145 -32.89 -8.50 -16.94
C ALA A 145 -32.15 -9.49 -16.02
N MET A 146 -30.84 -9.31 -15.83
CA MET A 146 -30.01 -10.06 -14.87
C MET A 146 -30.02 -9.47 -13.45
N GLY A 147 -30.91 -8.51 -13.16
CA GLY A 147 -31.09 -7.93 -11.84
C GLY A 147 -30.30 -6.64 -11.55
N TYR A 148 -29.69 -5.99 -12.56
CA TYR A 148 -29.02 -4.71 -12.35
C TYR A 148 -30.04 -3.60 -12.05
N ASN A 149 -29.91 -2.96 -10.89
CA ASN A 149 -30.78 -1.87 -10.44
C ASN A 149 -30.09 -0.49 -10.46
N GLY A 150 -28.90 -0.37 -11.06
CA GLY A 150 -28.16 0.88 -11.13
C GLY A 150 -28.55 1.80 -12.30
N SER A 151 -27.94 2.98 -12.34
CA SER A 151 -28.24 3.99 -13.37
C SER A 151 -27.53 3.73 -14.70
N HIS A 152 -28.10 4.25 -15.80
CA HIS A 152 -27.48 4.25 -17.13
C HIS A 152 -26.13 5.00 -17.13
N ASN A 153 -26.07 6.15 -16.45
CA ASN A 153 -24.84 6.94 -16.34
C ASN A 153 -23.71 6.17 -15.66
N LEU A 154 -24.02 5.31 -14.68
CA LEU A 154 -23.01 4.45 -14.06
C LEU A 154 -22.46 3.41 -15.05
N LEU A 155 -23.32 2.81 -15.89
CA LEU A 155 -22.91 1.88 -16.94
C LEU A 155 -22.06 2.58 -18.00
N VAL A 156 -22.52 3.71 -18.55
CA VAL A 156 -21.76 4.48 -19.56
C VAL A 156 -20.39 4.86 -19.02
N ARG A 157 -20.33 5.37 -17.79
CA ARG A 157 -19.06 5.70 -17.13
C ARG A 157 -18.18 4.45 -16.95
N TYR A 158 -18.75 3.31 -16.58
CA TYR A 158 -18.02 2.04 -16.44
C TYR A 158 -17.44 1.56 -17.77
N LEU A 159 -18.20 1.65 -18.87
CA LEU A 159 -17.79 1.29 -20.22
C LEU A 159 -16.71 2.24 -20.76
N ASN A 160 -16.89 3.55 -20.64
CA ASN A 160 -15.91 4.56 -21.05
C ASN A 160 -14.61 4.46 -20.25
N GLN A 161 -14.66 3.91 -19.05
CA GLN A 161 -13.49 3.60 -18.24
C GLN A 161 -12.79 2.30 -18.66
N GLY A 162 -13.28 1.55 -19.64
CA GLY A 162 -12.70 0.27 -20.07
C GLY A 162 -12.84 -0.87 -19.05
N ARG A 163 -13.62 -0.69 -17.97
CA ARG A 163 -13.68 -1.64 -16.83
C ARG A 163 -14.23 -3.04 -17.16
N HIS A 164 -14.87 -3.16 -18.32
CA HIS A 164 -15.40 -4.42 -18.83
C HIS A 164 -14.32 -5.27 -19.50
N LEU A 165 -13.25 -4.64 -20.00
CA LEU A 165 -12.15 -5.31 -20.67
C LEU A 165 -11.14 -5.94 -19.69
N ASP A 166 -11.10 -5.47 -18.44
CA ASP A 166 -10.16 -6.01 -17.46
C ASP A 166 -10.58 -7.42 -17.00
N ASP A 167 -9.73 -8.43 -17.20
CA ASP A 167 -9.91 -9.81 -16.69
C ASP A 167 -10.04 -9.84 -15.17
N HIS A 168 -9.47 -8.85 -14.48
CA HIS A 168 -9.52 -8.75 -13.03
C HIS A 168 -9.94 -7.34 -12.56
N PRO A 169 -10.66 -7.21 -11.44
CA PRO A 169 -10.87 -5.92 -10.82
C PRO A 169 -9.53 -5.23 -10.53
N HIS A 170 -9.43 -3.92 -10.77
CA HIS A 170 -8.18 -3.20 -10.54
C HIS A 170 -7.59 -3.43 -9.16
N LEU A 171 -6.29 -3.67 -9.14
CA LEU A 171 -5.49 -3.77 -7.94
C LEU A 171 -5.01 -2.37 -7.55
N SER A 172 -5.58 -1.80 -6.49
CA SER A 172 -5.06 -0.53 -5.97
C SER A 172 -3.77 -0.77 -5.19
N PRO A 173 -2.86 0.23 -5.07
CA PRO A 173 -1.64 0.07 -4.28
C PRO A 173 -1.90 -0.42 -2.85
N ARG A 174 -3.01 0.05 -2.23
CA ARG A 174 -3.42 -0.42 -0.90
C ARG A 174 -3.82 -1.89 -0.89
N ARG A 175 -4.48 -2.38 -1.94
CA ARG A 175 -4.84 -3.81 -2.08
C ARG A 175 -3.62 -4.66 -2.39
N ALA A 176 -2.71 -4.20 -3.25
CA ALA A 176 -1.44 -4.87 -3.54
C ALA A 176 -0.57 -4.99 -2.27
N ALA A 177 -0.40 -3.90 -1.52
CA ALA A 177 0.29 -3.93 -0.23
C ALA A 177 -0.39 -4.90 0.76
N ARG A 178 -1.73 -4.92 0.80
CA ARG A 178 -2.46 -5.88 1.63
C ARG A 178 -2.18 -7.33 1.22
N LEU A 179 -2.10 -7.64 -0.08
CA LEU A 179 -1.75 -8.99 -0.53
C LEU A 179 -0.35 -9.40 -0.05
N LEU A 180 0.63 -8.50 -0.18
CA LEU A 180 2.00 -8.73 0.26
C LEU A 180 2.12 -8.91 1.80
N LEU A 181 1.33 -8.16 2.56
CA LEU A 181 1.34 -8.17 4.03
C LEU A 181 0.44 -9.23 4.65
N THR A 182 -0.41 -9.90 3.86
CA THR A 182 -1.28 -10.98 4.36
C THR A 182 -0.46 -12.25 4.46
N ARG A 183 -0.64 -12.98 5.56
CA ARG A 183 0.03 -14.29 5.73
C ARG A 183 -0.37 -15.24 4.59
N PRO A 184 0.57 -15.96 3.96
CA PRO A 184 0.29 -16.80 2.80
C PRO A 184 -0.87 -17.79 3.00
N GLU A 185 -0.99 -18.37 4.19
CA GLU A 185 -2.04 -19.31 4.59
C GLU A 185 -3.44 -18.68 4.65
N ASN A 186 -3.54 -17.35 4.78
CA ASN A 186 -4.80 -16.62 4.85
C ASN A 186 -5.22 -16.03 3.49
N LEU A 187 -4.43 -16.25 2.43
CA LEU A 187 -4.79 -15.82 1.08
C LEU A 187 -5.79 -16.79 0.47
N THR A 188 -6.84 -16.28 -0.18
CA THR A 188 -7.69 -17.10 -1.04
C THR A 188 -6.97 -17.46 -2.34
N GLU A 189 -7.44 -18.47 -3.09
CA GLU A 189 -6.84 -18.87 -4.37
C GLU A 189 -6.69 -17.67 -5.32
N ARG A 190 -7.80 -16.94 -5.52
CA ARG A 190 -7.80 -15.72 -6.33
C ARG A 190 -6.82 -14.63 -5.83
N GLN A 191 -6.54 -14.59 -4.54
CA GLN A 191 -5.55 -13.66 -3.98
C GLN A 191 -4.12 -14.14 -4.20
N ARG A 192 -3.88 -15.46 -4.18
CA ARG A 192 -2.59 -16.07 -4.53
C ARG A 192 -2.24 -15.83 -5.98
N GLU A 193 -3.13 -16.17 -6.91
CA GLU A 193 -2.96 -15.92 -8.35
C GLU A 193 -2.61 -14.45 -8.62
N ARG A 194 -3.30 -13.52 -7.97
CA ARG A 194 -3.02 -12.08 -8.08
C ARG A 194 -1.67 -11.67 -7.52
N LEU A 195 -1.24 -12.28 -6.42
CA LEU A 195 0.06 -12.02 -5.84
C LEU A 195 1.17 -12.56 -6.75
N GLU A 196 0.97 -13.73 -7.36
CA GLU A 196 1.89 -14.31 -8.34
C GLU A 196 2.06 -13.41 -9.55
N LEU A 197 0.95 -12.98 -10.16
CA LEU A 197 0.95 -12.00 -11.25
C LEU A 197 1.71 -10.70 -10.88
N LEU A 198 1.45 -10.17 -9.67
CA LEU A 198 2.14 -8.97 -9.16
C LEU A 198 3.66 -9.18 -9.09
N THR A 199 4.11 -10.31 -8.55
CA THR A 199 5.53 -10.62 -8.37
C THR A 199 6.23 -11.04 -9.66
N ALA A 200 5.51 -11.62 -10.63
CA ALA A 200 6.04 -11.94 -11.94
C ALA A 200 6.25 -10.68 -12.79
N ALA A 201 5.38 -9.69 -12.63
CA ALA A 201 5.43 -8.44 -13.38
C ALA A 201 6.55 -7.49 -12.96
N CYS A 202 6.98 -7.57 -11.70
CA CYS A 202 7.88 -6.59 -11.11
C CYS A 202 8.85 -7.27 -10.15
N SER A 203 10.14 -7.26 -10.50
CA SER A 203 11.23 -7.80 -9.66
C SER A 203 11.22 -7.21 -8.26
N GLU A 204 10.94 -5.92 -8.14
CA GLU A 204 10.91 -5.21 -6.86
C GLU A 204 9.74 -5.68 -6.00
N MET A 205 8.59 -6.05 -6.59
CA MET A 205 7.49 -6.66 -5.83
C MET A 205 7.81 -8.08 -5.37
N LYS A 206 8.56 -8.85 -6.17
CA LYS A 206 9.07 -10.17 -5.75
C LYS A 206 10.05 -10.04 -4.57
N THR A 207 11.00 -9.12 -4.66
CA THR A 207 11.94 -8.84 -3.57
C THR A 207 11.21 -8.32 -2.33
N LEU A 208 10.27 -7.40 -2.49
CA LEU A 208 9.44 -6.88 -1.39
C LEU A 208 8.63 -7.98 -0.71
N ALA A 209 8.07 -8.93 -1.45
CA ALA A 209 7.38 -10.09 -0.89
C ALA A 209 8.32 -10.94 -0.02
N SER A 210 9.55 -11.17 -0.48
CA SER A 210 10.58 -11.90 0.29
C SER A 210 10.97 -11.16 1.56
N VAL A 211 11.22 -9.85 1.47
CA VAL A 211 11.54 -8.97 2.59
C VAL A 211 10.45 -9.00 3.67
N VAL A 212 9.19 -8.88 3.26
CA VAL A 212 8.05 -8.92 4.19
C VAL A 212 7.95 -10.27 4.90
N ARG A 213 8.05 -11.37 4.14
CA ARG A 213 7.95 -12.73 4.70
C ARG A 213 9.09 -13.03 5.67
N SER A 214 10.32 -12.70 5.29
CA SER A 214 11.50 -12.93 6.14
C SER A 214 11.47 -12.08 7.42
N PHE A 215 11.06 -10.81 7.34
CA PHE A 215 10.89 -9.97 8.53
C PHE A 215 9.78 -10.47 9.46
N ALA A 216 8.65 -10.93 8.90
CA ALA A 216 7.54 -11.45 9.70
C ALA A 216 7.95 -12.62 10.60
N VAL A 217 8.90 -13.45 10.15
CA VAL A 217 9.44 -14.56 10.96
C VAL A 217 10.26 -14.05 12.16
N LEU A 218 10.94 -12.89 12.04
CA LEU A 218 11.72 -12.28 13.13
C LEU A 218 10.84 -11.78 14.28
N LEU A 219 9.56 -11.51 14.03
CA LEU A 219 8.62 -11.05 15.07
C LEU A 219 8.22 -12.15 16.06
N ALA A 220 8.49 -13.42 15.74
CA ALA A 220 8.41 -14.52 16.69
C ALA A 220 9.74 -14.58 17.46
N PRO A 221 9.76 -14.30 18.78
CA PRO A 221 11.01 -14.16 19.51
C PRO A 221 11.83 -15.44 19.53
N ARG A 222 13.13 -15.33 19.20
CA ARG A 222 14.10 -16.43 19.26
C ARG A 222 15.50 -15.90 19.57
N LYS A 223 16.36 -16.77 20.11
CA LYS A 223 17.75 -16.41 20.47
C LYS A 223 18.64 -16.18 19.25
N ASP A 224 18.36 -16.81 18.12
CA ASP A 224 19.10 -16.69 16.85
C ASP A 224 18.65 -15.49 15.99
N ASN A 225 17.54 -14.84 16.33
CA ASN A 225 17.00 -13.72 15.58
C ASN A 225 17.96 -12.51 15.40
N PRO A 226 18.89 -12.18 16.32
CA PRO A 226 19.80 -11.05 16.10
C PRO A 226 20.69 -11.24 14.87
N ALA A 227 21.24 -12.44 14.66
CA ALA A 227 22.03 -12.76 13.47
C ALA A 227 21.16 -12.67 12.20
N ARG A 228 19.95 -13.22 12.26
CA ARG A 228 18.99 -13.20 11.15
C ARG A 228 18.49 -11.78 10.82
N LEU A 229 18.40 -10.90 11.81
CA LEU A 229 18.07 -9.48 11.61
C LEU A 229 19.23 -8.76 10.90
N ALA A 230 20.48 -9.06 11.26
CA ALA A 230 21.65 -8.50 10.59
C ALA A 230 21.70 -8.92 9.12
N GLU A 231 21.49 -10.21 8.84
CA GLU A 231 21.37 -10.75 7.47
C GLU A 231 20.21 -10.08 6.70
N TRP A 232 19.05 -9.96 7.34
CA TRP A 232 17.88 -9.32 6.74
C TRP A 232 18.14 -7.85 6.40
N THR A 233 18.82 -7.12 7.28
CA THR A 233 19.16 -5.70 7.09
C THR A 233 20.17 -5.53 5.96
N ALA A 234 21.18 -6.41 5.88
CA ALA A 234 22.16 -6.41 4.79
C ALA A 234 21.49 -6.72 3.44
N ALA A 235 20.71 -7.81 3.35
CA ALA A 235 20.00 -8.18 2.13
C ALA A 235 19.00 -7.10 1.68
N THR A 236 18.35 -6.43 2.63
CA THR A 236 17.42 -5.34 2.34
C THR A 236 18.13 -4.14 1.70
N ARG A 237 19.38 -3.83 2.09
CA ARG A 237 20.15 -2.69 1.54
C ARG A 237 20.65 -2.91 0.11
N GLU A 238 20.83 -4.16 -0.29
CA GLU A 238 21.19 -4.54 -1.66
C GLU A 238 19.98 -4.52 -2.62
N ALA A 239 18.76 -4.48 -2.07
CA ALA A 239 17.54 -4.42 -2.89
C ALA A 239 17.30 -2.99 -3.41
N ASP A 240 16.66 -2.85 -4.57
CA ASP A 240 16.20 -1.53 -5.02
C ASP A 240 14.87 -1.14 -4.34
N LEU A 241 14.89 -0.97 -3.01
CA LEU A 241 13.71 -0.66 -2.18
C LEU A 241 13.97 0.53 -1.22
N PRO A 242 13.96 1.79 -1.72
CA PRO A 242 14.36 2.99 -0.97
C PRO A 242 13.55 3.29 0.30
N HIS A 243 12.25 3.00 0.32
CA HIS A 243 11.40 3.16 1.49
C HIS A 243 11.65 2.07 2.53
N VAL A 244 11.97 0.84 2.11
CA VAL A 244 12.41 -0.21 3.04
C VAL A 244 13.81 0.08 3.57
N HIS A 245 14.71 0.66 2.77
CA HIS A 245 16.02 1.13 3.27
C HIS A 245 15.88 2.14 4.40
N SER A 246 14.92 3.06 4.26
CA SER A 246 14.64 4.05 5.29
C SER A 246 14.12 3.39 6.59
N PHE A 247 13.33 2.33 6.47
CA PHE A 247 12.88 1.53 7.60
C PHE A 247 14.04 0.75 8.25
N ALA A 248 14.90 0.11 7.45
CA ALA A 248 16.10 -0.57 7.93
C ALA A 248 17.04 0.37 8.69
N ARG A 249 17.24 1.60 8.19
CA ARG A 249 18.00 2.64 8.90
C ARG A 249 17.37 3.02 10.25
N GLY A 250 16.04 3.01 10.33
CA GLY A 250 15.33 3.23 11.59
C GLY A 250 15.56 2.11 12.59
N ILE A 251 15.71 0.86 12.14
CA ILE A 251 16.10 -0.27 12.98
C ILE A 251 17.52 -0.06 13.53
N ASP A 252 18.47 0.36 12.68
CA ASP A 252 19.87 0.57 13.09
C ASP A 252 19.98 1.59 14.24
N GLN A 253 19.19 2.66 14.16
CA GLN A 253 19.14 3.72 15.18
C GLN A 253 18.66 3.23 16.56
N ASP A 254 18.00 2.08 16.63
CA ASP A 254 17.42 1.52 17.86
C ASP A 254 17.74 0.02 18.03
N THR A 255 18.95 -0.37 17.61
CA THR A 255 19.36 -1.78 17.47
C THR A 255 19.16 -2.58 18.75
N ASP A 256 19.52 -2.03 19.92
CA ASP A 256 19.41 -2.73 21.21
C ASP A 256 17.95 -3.04 21.55
N ALA A 257 17.06 -2.06 21.36
CA ALA A 257 15.64 -2.23 21.67
C ALA A 257 14.95 -3.17 20.69
N VAL A 258 15.32 -3.12 19.40
CA VAL A 258 14.82 -4.04 18.38
C VAL A 258 15.31 -5.47 18.64
N THR A 259 16.59 -5.63 18.98
CA THR A 259 17.18 -6.92 19.36
C THR A 259 16.44 -7.51 20.55
N ALA A 260 16.19 -6.71 21.59
CA ALA A 260 15.40 -7.14 22.73
C ALA A 260 13.96 -7.53 22.33
N ALA A 261 13.33 -6.82 21.39
CA ALA A 261 11.98 -7.10 20.92
C ALA A 261 11.83 -8.44 20.18
N ILE A 262 12.86 -8.86 19.46
CA ILE A 262 12.89 -10.10 18.67
C ILE A 262 13.56 -11.27 19.40
N THR A 263 14.05 -11.07 20.63
CA THR A 263 14.67 -12.12 21.45
C THR A 263 13.91 -12.36 22.75
N LEU A 264 13.36 -11.33 23.37
CA LEU A 264 12.63 -11.44 24.64
C LEU A 264 11.14 -11.69 24.42
N GLU A 265 10.53 -12.41 25.35
CA GLU A 265 9.08 -12.67 25.32
C GLU A 265 8.25 -11.43 25.68
N HIS A 266 8.86 -10.40 26.25
CA HIS A 266 8.17 -9.19 26.68
C HIS A 266 7.60 -8.40 25.50
N HIS A 267 6.31 -8.06 25.58
CA HIS A 267 5.65 -7.14 24.65
C HIS A 267 4.47 -6.45 25.35
N ASN A 268 4.12 -5.25 24.89
CA ASN A 268 2.97 -4.48 25.38
C ASN A 268 1.71 -4.68 24.50
N GLY A 269 1.78 -5.45 23.40
CA GLY A 269 0.70 -5.58 22.42
C GLY A 269 -0.69 -5.94 22.98
N ARG A 270 -0.78 -6.79 24.03
CA ARG A 270 -2.08 -7.08 24.69
C ARG A 270 -2.66 -5.85 25.37
N THR A 271 -1.82 -5.10 26.09
CA THR A 271 -2.20 -3.85 26.77
C THR A 271 -2.58 -2.78 25.76
N GLU A 272 -1.84 -2.67 24.65
CA GLU A 272 -2.17 -1.74 23.57
C GLU A 272 -3.50 -2.09 22.88
N GLY A 273 -3.79 -3.37 22.68
CA GLY A 273 -5.06 -3.84 22.15
C GLY A 273 -6.24 -3.44 23.04
N VAL A 274 -6.12 -3.64 24.35
CA VAL A 274 -7.15 -3.22 25.33
C VAL A 274 -7.31 -1.70 25.35
N ASN A 275 -6.21 -0.95 25.34
CA ASN A 275 -6.24 0.50 25.26
C ASN A 275 -6.92 0.98 23.97
N THR A 276 -6.68 0.31 22.85
CA THR A 276 -7.29 0.63 21.55
C THR A 276 -8.79 0.35 21.55
N LYS A 277 -9.24 -0.82 22.06
CA LYS A 277 -10.68 -1.13 22.25
C LYS A 277 -11.35 -0.06 23.12
N THR A 278 -10.70 0.30 24.23
CA THR A 278 -11.20 1.32 25.17
C THR A 278 -11.33 2.70 24.50
N LYS A 279 -10.29 3.14 23.76
CA LYS A 279 -10.32 4.39 23.00
C LYS A 279 -11.42 4.39 21.93
N LEU A 280 -11.63 3.27 21.24
CA LEU A 280 -12.71 3.12 20.26
C LEU A 280 -14.09 3.29 20.90
N LEU A 281 -14.36 2.57 21.99
CA LEU A 281 -15.64 2.68 22.72
C LEU A 281 -15.88 4.11 23.21
N LYS A 282 -14.84 4.78 23.75
CA LYS A 282 -14.93 6.19 24.15
C LYS A 282 -15.25 7.11 22.96
N ARG A 283 -14.64 6.89 21.80
CA ARG A 283 -14.88 7.69 20.57
C ARG A 283 -16.27 7.46 19.99
N GLN A 284 -16.79 6.23 20.01
CA GLN A 284 -18.17 5.93 19.62
C GLN A 284 -19.20 6.69 20.45
N MET A 285 -18.83 7.07 21.67
CA MET A 285 -19.68 7.80 22.60
C MET A 285 -19.33 9.30 22.66
N TYR A 286 -18.60 9.80 21.66
CA TYR A 286 -18.17 11.21 21.56
C TYR A 286 -17.45 11.74 22.81
N GLY A 287 -16.81 10.86 23.59
CA GLY A 287 -16.14 11.22 24.84
C GLY A 287 -17.08 11.57 26.00
N ARG A 288 -18.40 11.46 25.84
CA ARG A 288 -19.41 11.86 26.87
C ARG A 288 -19.72 10.76 27.88
N ALA A 289 -19.16 9.58 27.71
CA ALA A 289 -19.37 8.44 28.60
C ALA A 289 -18.60 8.62 29.91
N GLY A 290 -19.30 8.74 31.03
CA GLY A 290 -18.71 8.65 32.37
C GLY A 290 -18.13 7.26 32.66
N PHE A 291 -17.32 7.15 33.71
CA PHE A 291 -16.61 5.90 34.05
C PHE A 291 -17.54 4.68 34.18
N ALA A 292 -18.69 4.84 34.83
CA ALA A 292 -19.66 3.74 35.00
C ALA A 292 -20.13 3.15 33.67
N LEU A 293 -20.46 4.01 32.70
CA LEU A 293 -20.93 3.60 31.38
C LEU A 293 -19.82 3.00 30.52
N LEU A 294 -18.60 3.55 30.60
CA LEU A 294 -17.42 2.94 29.97
C LEU A 294 -17.12 1.56 30.54
N ARG A 295 -17.13 1.41 31.88
CA ARG A 295 -16.93 0.13 32.56
C ARG A 295 -17.95 -0.91 32.12
N HIS A 296 -19.23 -0.52 32.07
CA HIS A 296 -20.31 -1.41 31.62
C HIS A 296 -20.08 -1.89 30.18
N ARG A 297 -19.78 -0.98 29.23
CA ARG A 297 -19.52 -1.38 27.83
C ARG A 297 -18.22 -2.16 27.61
N ILE A 298 -17.21 -1.99 28.45
CA ILE A 298 -15.94 -2.71 28.32
C ILE A 298 -16.05 -4.13 28.89
N LEU A 299 -16.72 -4.29 30.03
CA LEU A 299 -16.81 -5.57 30.74
C LEU A 299 -17.97 -6.45 30.28
N LEU A 300 -19.06 -5.87 29.76
CA LEU A 300 -20.29 -6.57 29.42
C LEU A 300 -20.63 -6.50 27.91
N GLY A 301 -19.74 -5.91 27.08
CA GLY A 301 -19.98 -5.65 25.65
C GLY A 301 -18.87 -6.10 24.70
#